data_AF-G4V4D5-F1
#
_entry.id   AF-G4V4D5-F1
#
_cell.length_a   1.000
_cell.length_b   1.000
_cell.length_c   1.000
_cell.angle_alpha   90.00
_cell.angle_beta   90.00
_cell.angle_gamma   90.00
#
_symmetry.space_group_name_H-M   'P 1'
#
loop_
_entity.id
_entity.type
_entity.pdbx_description
1 polymer ?
#
loop_
_entity_poly.entity_id
_entity_poly.type
_entity_poly.pdbx_seq_one_letter_code
_entity_poly.pdbx_strand_id
1 'polypeptide(L)'
;MARLALALALAFLSPLLFSSPASASKMVATIGQVTGGSCGYINFPPSSILVTGFSEVLYRKGAMCGACFKVKCINDTKCIPNRYVNVMVTSVCQSTNGTDVCKTGNKALNLDPRAWDLIVSTRAVGSVPIEVYAAGCPKMDGGVVFNVSVASASYMQVVVQNVGGWAGSLASRLPPMECVSTKCSGTGDQCGP
;
A
#
# COMPACT_ATOMS: atom_id res chain seq x y z
N MET A 1 37.09 -30.40 -36.89
CA MET A 1 36.25 -31.18 -35.96
C MET A 1 36.48 -30.62 -34.56
N ALA A 2 35.76 -29.54 -34.27
CA ALA A 2 34.64 -29.51 -33.32
C ALA A 2 35.10 -29.42 -31.85
N ARG A 3 35.55 -28.21 -31.49
CA ARG A 3 35.68 -27.72 -30.11
C ARG A 3 34.26 -27.55 -29.54
N LEU A 4 33.66 -28.62 -29.01
CA LEU A 4 32.28 -28.56 -28.52
C LEU A 4 32.05 -29.51 -27.34
N ALA A 5 32.78 -29.33 -26.24
CA ALA A 5 32.62 -30.19 -25.07
C ALA A 5 32.77 -29.48 -23.72
N LEU A 6 32.50 -28.18 -23.61
CA LEU A 6 32.69 -27.48 -22.34
C LEU A 6 31.69 -26.33 -22.09
N ALA A 7 30.41 -26.54 -22.37
CA ALA A 7 29.39 -25.50 -22.14
C ALA A 7 28.05 -26.00 -21.56
N LEU A 8 27.99 -27.21 -21.00
CA LEU A 8 26.72 -27.78 -20.50
C LEU A 8 26.67 -28.06 -18.99
N ALA A 9 27.72 -27.76 -18.22
CA ALA A 9 27.77 -28.07 -16.78
C ALA A 9 27.46 -26.90 -15.83
N LEU A 10 27.18 -25.69 -16.32
CA LEU A 10 26.97 -24.51 -15.46
C LEU A 10 25.50 -24.11 -15.26
N ALA A 11 24.54 -24.81 -15.86
CA ALA A 11 23.13 -24.42 -15.78
C ALA A 11 22.35 -25.00 -14.58
N PHE A 12 22.94 -25.91 -13.79
CA PHE A 12 22.20 -26.67 -12.77
C PHE A 12 22.56 -26.37 -11.31
N LEU A 13 23.42 -25.37 -11.02
CA LEU A 13 23.90 -25.07 -9.67
C LEU A 13 23.40 -23.74 -9.08
N SER A 14 22.31 -23.16 -9.59
CA SER A 14 21.80 -21.91 -9.01
C SER A 14 20.27 -21.80 -8.95
N PRO A 15 19.56 -22.68 -8.22
CA PRO A 15 18.22 -22.34 -7.75
C PRO A 15 18.25 -21.38 -6.54
N LEU A 16 19.43 -21.01 -6.00
CA LEU A 16 19.56 -20.21 -4.78
C LEU A 16 19.71 -18.69 -4.97
N LEU A 17 19.72 -18.18 -6.21
CA LEU A 17 20.05 -16.76 -6.47
C LEU A 17 18.85 -15.82 -6.69
N PHE A 18 17.60 -16.28 -6.64
CA PHE A 18 16.44 -15.41 -6.89
C PHE A 18 15.31 -15.46 -5.86
N SER A 19 15.60 -15.88 -4.63
CA SER A 19 14.77 -15.50 -3.48
C SER A 19 15.44 -14.33 -2.76
N SER A 20 15.52 -13.16 -3.40
CA SER A 20 15.85 -11.95 -2.64
C SER A 20 14.79 -11.80 -1.54
N PRO A 21 15.19 -11.65 -0.27
CA PRO A 21 14.24 -11.29 0.77
C PRO A 21 13.54 -10.00 0.32
N ALA A 22 12.20 -9.96 0.41
CA ALA A 22 11.43 -8.77 0.08
C ALA A 22 12.07 -7.56 0.78
N SER A 23 12.67 -6.65 0.01
CA SER A 23 13.51 -5.59 0.56
C SER A 23 12.66 -4.70 1.46
N ALA A 24 13.04 -4.62 2.73
CA ALA A 24 12.39 -3.75 3.70
C ALA A 24 12.65 -2.28 3.34
N SER A 25 11.60 -1.45 3.38
CA SER A 25 11.74 0.01 3.26
C SER A 25 11.59 0.65 4.64
N LYS A 26 12.56 1.48 5.03
CA LYS A 26 12.50 2.23 6.29
C LYS A 26 11.65 3.49 6.12
N MET A 27 10.71 3.71 7.03
CA MET A 27 9.75 4.82 7.02
C MET A 27 9.44 5.26 8.46
N VAL A 28 8.56 6.24 8.62
CA VAL A 28 8.02 6.66 9.93
C VAL A 28 6.53 6.37 9.98
N ALA A 29 6.03 5.87 11.10
CA ALA A 29 4.61 5.74 11.37
C ALA A 29 4.16 6.75 12.42
N THR A 30 2.95 7.29 12.24
CA THR A 30 2.17 7.96 13.27
C THR A 30 0.89 7.18 13.55
N ILE A 31 0.28 7.47 14.69
CA ILE A 31 -1.08 7.02 14.99
C ILE A 31 -2.10 8.08 14.60
N GLY A 32 -3.25 7.66 14.12
CA GLY A 32 -4.35 8.54 13.78
C GLY A 32 -5.56 7.78 13.27
N GLN A 33 -6.72 8.43 13.32
CA GLN A 33 -7.92 7.86 12.70
C GLN A 33 -7.73 7.81 11.18
N VAL A 34 -7.96 6.64 10.60
CA VAL A 34 -7.95 6.43 9.15
C VAL A 34 -9.42 6.33 8.72
N THR A 35 -10.12 7.46 8.78
CA THR A 35 -11.56 7.55 8.44
C THR A 35 -11.78 8.23 7.09
N GLY A 36 -12.81 7.80 6.35
CA GLY A 36 -13.22 8.48 5.10
C GLY A 36 -12.28 8.27 3.91
N GLY A 37 -11.92 7.01 3.66
CA GLY A 37 -10.85 6.59 2.74
C GLY A 37 -10.85 7.29 1.39
N SER A 38 -9.81 8.08 1.14
CA SER A 38 -9.52 8.76 -0.13
C SER A 38 -9.47 7.82 -1.34
N CYS A 39 -9.42 6.51 -1.11
CA CYS A 39 -9.57 5.46 -2.13
C CYS A 39 -11.00 5.30 -2.69
N GLY A 40 -11.99 6.02 -2.17
CA GLY A 40 -13.36 6.04 -2.72
C GLY A 40 -14.14 4.76 -2.44
N TYR A 41 -13.77 4.01 -1.40
CA TYR A 41 -14.46 2.77 -1.09
C TYR A 41 -15.85 3.04 -0.51
N ILE A 42 -16.91 2.57 -1.21
CA ILE A 42 -18.31 2.71 -0.75
C ILE A 42 -18.51 2.09 0.62
N ASN A 43 -17.97 0.89 0.83
CA ASN A 43 -17.91 0.25 2.12
C ASN A 43 -16.46 0.22 2.61
N PHE A 44 -16.24 0.57 3.87
CA PHE A 44 -14.93 0.40 4.49
C PHE A 44 -14.56 -1.09 4.51
N PRO A 45 -13.27 -1.46 4.42
CA PRO A 45 -12.87 -2.85 4.56
C PRO A 45 -13.46 -3.46 5.84
N PRO A 46 -13.72 -4.79 5.84
CA PRO A 46 -14.20 -5.50 7.01
C PRO A 46 -13.38 -5.13 8.25
N SER A 47 -14.00 -5.11 9.43
CA SER A 47 -13.30 -4.77 10.67
C SER A 47 -12.11 -5.68 10.98
N SER A 48 -12.06 -6.89 10.39
CA SER A 48 -10.91 -7.80 10.47
C SER A 48 -9.67 -7.30 9.71
N ILE A 49 -9.83 -6.35 8.80
CA ILE A 49 -8.73 -5.71 8.06
C ILE A 49 -8.26 -4.48 8.81
N LEU A 50 -6.95 -4.44 9.04
CA LEU A 50 -6.26 -3.28 9.57
C LEU A 50 -5.84 -2.39 8.41
N VAL A 51 -5.92 -1.09 8.61
CA VAL A 51 -5.83 -0.10 7.53
C VAL A 51 -4.79 0.97 7.86
N THR A 52 -4.30 1.62 6.82
CA THR A 52 -3.33 2.72 6.95
C THR A 52 -3.56 3.79 5.88
N GLY A 53 -3.23 5.03 6.24
CA GLY A 53 -3.06 6.12 5.30
C GLY A 53 -1.60 6.25 4.87
N PHE A 54 -1.34 6.35 3.56
CA PHE A 54 0.00 6.63 3.05
C PHE A 54 0.20 8.14 2.85
N SER A 55 1.37 8.67 3.20
CA SER A 55 1.71 10.05 2.85
C SER A 55 1.63 10.26 1.33
N GLU A 56 1.42 11.50 0.89
CA GLU A 56 1.14 11.82 -0.53
C GLU A 56 2.14 11.20 -1.51
N VAL A 57 3.43 11.25 -1.20
CA VAL A 57 4.51 10.70 -2.05
C VAL A 57 4.43 9.18 -2.21
N LEU A 58 3.88 8.49 -1.21
CA LEU A 58 3.65 7.05 -1.25
C LEU A 58 2.28 6.73 -1.82
N TYR A 59 1.25 7.52 -1.52
CA TYR A 59 -0.13 7.33 -1.95
C TYR A 59 -0.28 7.38 -3.48
N ARG A 60 0.56 8.20 -4.15
CA ARG A 60 0.67 8.29 -5.62
C ARG A 60 -0.69 8.50 -6.30
N LYS A 61 -1.43 9.52 -5.87
CA LYS A 61 -2.77 9.84 -6.41
C LYS A 61 -3.72 8.62 -6.44
N GLY A 62 -3.67 7.78 -5.41
CA GLY A 62 -4.51 6.59 -5.27
C GLY A 62 -3.96 5.32 -5.93
N ALA A 63 -2.79 5.36 -6.58
CA ALA A 63 -2.20 4.16 -7.19
C ALA A 63 -1.84 3.07 -6.16
N MET A 64 -1.70 3.43 -4.87
CA MET A 64 -1.50 2.47 -3.78
C MET A 64 -2.80 2.00 -3.11
N CYS A 65 -3.98 2.43 -3.57
CA CYS A 65 -5.24 2.01 -2.96
C CYS A 65 -5.42 0.49 -3.00
N GLY A 66 -5.72 -0.09 -1.84
CA GLY A 66 -5.87 -1.52 -1.67
C GLY A 66 -4.55 -2.29 -1.53
N ALA A 67 -3.39 -1.63 -1.68
CA ALA A 67 -2.09 -2.25 -1.46
C ALA A 67 -1.96 -2.77 -0.03
N CYS A 68 -1.37 -3.95 0.14
CA CYS A 68 -1.12 -4.53 1.45
C CYS A 68 0.36 -4.58 1.80
N PHE A 69 0.65 -4.30 3.06
CA PHE A 69 2.00 -4.23 3.58
C PHE A 69 2.09 -4.91 4.93
N LYS A 70 3.24 -5.53 5.17
CA LYS A 70 3.63 -5.99 6.49
C LYS A 70 4.53 -4.93 7.12
N VAL A 71 4.17 -4.48 8.31
CA VAL A 71 4.82 -3.35 9.01
C VAL A 71 5.39 -3.81 10.34
N LYS A 72 6.59 -3.33 10.66
CA LYS A 72 7.31 -3.60 11.91
C LYS A 72 7.80 -2.30 12.53
N CYS A 73 7.61 -2.12 13.84
CA CYS A 73 8.29 -1.06 14.59
C CYS A 73 9.76 -1.44 14.82
N ILE A 74 10.68 -0.50 14.61
CA ILE A 74 12.12 -0.71 14.79
C ILE A 74 12.77 0.46 15.54
N ASN A 75 13.91 0.19 16.18
CA ASN A 75 14.81 1.20 16.76
C ASN A 75 14.15 2.19 17.74
N ASP A 76 13.09 1.79 18.44
CA ASP A 76 12.46 2.57 19.51
C ASP A 76 12.16 1.66 20.71
N THR A 77 12.38 2.17 21.92
CA THR A 77 12.07 1.47 23.19
C THR A 77 10.58 1.13 23.36
N LYS A 78 9.70 1.83 22.64
CA LYS A 78 8.25 1.61 22.67
C LYS A 78 7.79 0.54 21.69
N CYS A 79 8.64 0.09 20.78
CA CYS A 79 8.32 -1.01 19.87
C CYS A 79 8.09 -2.32 20.64
N ILE A 80 7.04 -3.05 20.28
CA ILE A 80 6.81 -4.39 20.82
C ILE A 80 7.73 -5.37 20.06
N PRO A 81 8.61 -6.12 20.74
CA PRO A 81 9.60 -6.96 20.08
C PRO A 81 8.94 -8.09 19.28
N ASN A 82 9.52 -8.39 18.11
CA ASN A 82 9.11 -9.48 17.21
C ASN A 82 7.63 -9.43 16.74
N ARG A 83 6.99 -8.27 16.77
CA ARG A 83 5.63 -8.07 16.26
C ARG A 83 5.64 -7.46 14.86
N TYR A 84 4.71 -7.93 14.05
CA TYR A 84 4.39 -7.38 12.75
C TYR A 84 2.88 -7.24 12.62
N VAL A 85 2.46 -6.28 11.82
CA VAL A 85 1.06 -6.07 11.48
C VAL A 85 0.89 -6.00 9.97
N ASN A 86 -0.18 -6.60 9.46
CA ASN A 86 -0.55 -6.47 8.06
C ASN A 86 -1.58 -5.34 7.94
N VAL A 87 -1.35 -4.41 7.04
CA VAL A 87 -2.24 -3.26 6.82
C VAL A 87 -2.55 -3.09 5.35
N MET A 88 -3.76 -2.60 5.05
CA MET A 88 -4.20 -2.20 3.71
C MET A 88 -4.25 -0.69 3.60
N VAL A 89 -3.79 -0.14 2.47
CA VAL A 89 -3.87 1.30 2.19
C VAL A 89 -5.30 1.67 1.79
N THR A 90 -5.92 2.57 2.54
CA THR A 90 -7.32 3.01 2.29
C THR A 90 -7.49 4.52 2.18
N SER A 91 -6.49 5.30 2.60
CA SER A 91 -6.55 6.76 2.55
C SER A 91 -5.19 7.37 2.24
N VAL A 92 -5.18 8.67 1.96
CA VAL A 92 -3.98 9.48 2.13
C VAL A 92 -3.81 9.83 3.60
N CYS A 93 -2.57 9.88 4.08
CA CYS A 93 -2.24 10.59 5.31
C CYS A 93 -1.95 12.05 4.96
N GLN A 94 -2.83 12.94 5.40
CA GLN A 94 -2.70 14.38 5.15
C GLN A 94 -2.10 15.09 6.36
N SER A 95 -1.27 16.07 6.07
CA SER A 95 -0.76 16.99 7.08
C SER A 95 -1.81 18.04 7.40
N THR A 96 -2.04 18.31 8.70
CA THR A 96 -2.95 19.38 9.15
C THR A 96 -2.21 20.69 9.41
N ASN A 97 -0.93 20.67 9.78
CA ASN A 97 -0.18 21.88 10.16
C ASN A 97 1.25 21.97 9.56
N GLY A 98 1.61 21.12 8.61
CA GLY A 98 2.93 21.12 7.94
C GLY A 98 4.10 20.63 8.79
N THR A 99 3.93 20.52 10.10
CA THR A 99 4.92 20.04 11.08
C THR A 99 4.75 18.57 11.45
N ASP A 100 3.65 17.93 11.00
CA ASP A 100 3.35 16.54 11.31
C ASP A 100 4.12 15.54 10.43
N VAL A 101 4.06 14.28 10.86
CA VAL A 101 4.73 13.13 10.23
C VAL A 101 4.36 12.99 8.75
N CYS A 102 3.16 13.40 8.37
CA CYS A 102 2.61 13.24 7.03
C CYS A 102 2.76 14.48 6.13
N LYS A 103 3.63 15.43 6.51
CA LYS A 103 4.01 16.53 5.63
C LYS A 103 4.48 16.04 4.26
N THR A 104 4.22 16.84 3.23
CA THR A 104 4.60 16.56 1.85
C THR A 104 6.10 16.25 1.74
N GLY A 105 6.46 15.21 0.99
CA GLY A 105 7.84 14.75 0.83
C GLY A 105 8.25 13.61 1.77
N ASN A 106 7.62 13.49 2.94
CA ASN A 106 7.94 12.43 3.88
C ASN A 106 7.40 11.08 3.41
N LYS A 107 8.18 10.01 3.59
CA LYS A 107 7.70 8.62 3.47
C LYS A 107 7.13 8.19 4.82
N ALA A 108 5.80 8.27 4.96
CA ALA A 108 5.15 8.02 6.23
C ALA A 108 3.83 7.27 6.11
N LEU A 109 3.49 6.55 7.19
CA LEU A 109 2.24 5.83 7.36
C LEU A 109 1.46 6.43 8.54
N ASN A 110 0.15 6.59 8.37
CA ASN A 110 -0.77 6.78 9.47
C ASN A 110 -1.48 5.45 9.74
N LEU A 111 -1.12 4.80 10.85
CA LEU A 111 -1.67 3.50 11.19
C LEU A 111 -2.99 3.69 11.95
N ASP A 112 -3.99 2.88 11.59
CA ASP A 112 -5.18 2.73 12.42
C ASP A 112 -4.77 2.37 13.86
N PRO A 113 -5.44 2.90 14.89
CA PRO A 113 -5.04 2.65 16.28
C PRO A 113 -4.96 1.18 16.64
N ARG A 114 -5.80 0.31 16.03
CA ARG A 114 -5.74 -1.13 16.27
C ARG A 114 -4.48 -1.75 15.67
N ALA A 115 -4.02 -1.24 14.53
CA ALA A 115 -2.75 -1.67 13.92
C ALA A 115 -1.55 -1.18 14.73
N TRP A 116 -1.61 0.06 15.22
CA TRP A 116 -0.58 0.67 16.05
C TRP A 116 -0.35 -0.12 17.34
N ASP A 117 -1.41 -0.43 18.08
CA ASP A 117 -1.33 -1.10 19.38
C ASP A 117 -0.76 -2.53 19.30
N LEU A 118 -0.74 -3.14 18.11
CA LEU A 118 -0.15 -4.46 17.89
C LEU A 118 1.38 -4.43 17.77
N ILE A 119 1.98 -3.27 17.47
CA ILE A 119 3.43 -3.13 17.23
C ILE A 119 4.10 -2.05 18.09
N VAL A 120 3.33 -1.18 18.75
CA VAL A 120 3.83 -0.15 19.68
C VAL A 120 3.09 -0.25 21.01
N SER A 121 3.84 -0.22 22.11
CA SER A 121 3.33 -0.39 23.48
C SER A 121 2.57 0.82 24.04
N THR A 122 2.65 1.97 23.39
CA THR A 122 1.98 3.20 23.83
C THR A 122 1.62 4.08 22.64
N ARG A 123 0.50 4.82 22.76
CA ARG A 123 0.07 5.82 21.79
C ARG A 123 0.70 7.20 22.03
N ALA A 124 1.27 7.43 23.22
CA ALA A 124 1.80 8.75 23.62
C ALA A 124 3.13 9.13 22.94
N VAL A 125 3.83 8.17 22.33
CA VAL A 125 5.10 8.44 21.62
C VAL A 125 4.90 9.26 20.35
N GLY A 126 3.66 9.34 19.84
CA GLY A 126 3.28 10.12 18.65
C GLY A 126 3.71 9.46 17.34
N SER A 127 5.00 9.16 17.19
CA SER A 127 5.55 8.53 15.98
C SER A 127 6.68 7.56 16.29
N VAL A 128 6.86 6.55 15.44
CA VAL A 128 7.95 5.55 15.58
C VAL A 128 8.61 5.24 14.23
N PRO A 129 9.90 4.84 14.20
CA PRO A 129 10.52 4.33 12.99
C PRO A 129 9.96 2.93 12.68
N ILE A 130 9.71 2.67 11.40
CA ILE A 130 9.16 1.39 10.94
C ILE A 130 9.92 0.82 9.74
N GLU A 131 9.82 -0.49 9.59
CA GLU A 131 10.13 -1.20 8.35
C GLU A 131 8.83 -1.68 7.70
N VAL A 132 8.75 -1.45 6.38
CA VAL A 132 7.60 -1.81 5.56
C VAL A 132 8.03 -2.80 4.50
N TYR A 133 7.29 -3.90 4.41
CA TYR A 133 7.52 -4.99 3.46
C TYR A 133 6.30 -5.13 2.58
N ALA A 134 6.53 -5.39 1.30
CA ALA A 134 5.46 -5.77 0.40
C ALA A 134 4.79 -7.07 0.88
N ALA A 135 3.45 -7.09 0.89
CA ALA A 135 2.68 -8.26 1.30
C ALA A 135 1.52 -8.53 0.34
N GLY A 136 1.12 -9.79 0.24
CA GLY A 136 -0.15 -10.16 -0.37
C GLY A 136 -1.30 -9.72 0.52
N CYS A 137 -2.37 -9.21 -0.08
CA CYS A 137 -3.60 -8.96 0.66
C CYS A 137 -4.28 -10.28 1.07
N PRO A 138 -4.96 -10.30 2.23
CA PRO A 138 -5.81 -11.43 2.57
C PRO A 138 -6.89 -11.59 1.49
N LYS A 139 -7.26 -12.84 1.20
CA LYS A 139 -8.41 -13.12 0.34
C LYS A 139 -9.65 -12.56 1.04
N MET A 140 -10.41 -11.71 0.34
CA MET A 140 -11.71 -11.29 0.81
C MET A 140 -12.80 -12.05 0.04
N ASP A 141 -13.88 -12.36 0.75
CA ASP A 141 -15.04 -13.01 0.16
C ASP A 141 -15.72 -12.09 -0.87
N GLY A 142 -16.47 -12.69 -1.81
CA GLY A 142 -17.28 -11.94 -2.79
C GLY A 142 -16.58 -11.55 -4.09
N GLY A 143 -15.30 -11.90 -4.28
CA GLY A 143 -14.57 -11.65 -5.53
C GLY A 143 -14.40 -10.16 -5.86
N VAL A 144 -13.97 -9.84 -7.09
CA VAL A 144 -13.75 -8.45 -7.51
C VAL A 144 -15.08 -7.68 -7.52
N VAL A 145 -15.09 -6.52 -6.87
CA VAL A 145 -16.29 -5.66 -6.76
C VAL A 145 -16.09 -4.40 -7.59
N PHE A 146 -17.08 -4.07 -8.41
CA PHE A 146 -17.14 -2.84 -9.19
C PHE A 146 -18.26 -1.96 -8.64
N ASN A 147 -17.86 -0.83 -8.04
CA ASN A 147 -18.79 0.17 -7.55
C ASN A 147 -18.90 1.28 -8.60
N VAL A 148 -20.03 1.33 -9.29
CA VAL A 148 -20.30 2.29 -10.37
C VAL A 148 -21.18 3.43 -9.84
N SER A 149 -20.72 4.66 -10.00
CA SER A 149 -21.47 5.88 -9.70
C SER A 149 -21.58 6.74 -10.96
N VAL A 150 -22.72 7.40 -11.15
CA VAL A 150 -22.91 8.38 -12.23
C VAL A 150 -22.52 9.74 -11.67
N ALA A 151 -21.50 10.39 -12.24
CA ALA A 151 -21.13 11.74 -11.81
C ALA A 151 -21.74 12.83 -12.71
N SER A 152 -22.08 12.54 -13.97
CA SER A 152 -22.87 13.43 -14.83
C SER A 152 -23.59 12.65 -15.93
N ALA A 153 -24.43 13.34 -16.73
CA ALA A 153 -25.17 12.73 -17.84
C ALA A 153 -24.28 12.02 -18.89
N SER A 154 -23.00 12.37 -18.96
CA SER A 154 -22.01 11.78 -19.89
C SER A 154 -20.83 11.12 -19.17
N TYR A 155 -20.88 10.98 -17.85
CA TYR A 155 -19.74 10.56 -17.06
C TYR A 155 -20.13 9.57 -15.95
N MET A 156 -19.44 8.43 -15.90
CA MET A 156 -19.51 7.47 -14.80
C MET A 156 -18.13 7.24 -14.16
N GLN A 157 -18.12 7.10 -12.84
CA GLN A 157 -16.96 6.69 -12.05
C GLN A 157 -17.13 5.22 -11.66
N VAL A 158 -16.05 4.46 -11.74
CA VAL A 158 -15.97 3.06 -11.30
C VAL A 158 -14.83 2.91 -10.31
N VAL A 159 -15.17 2.50 -9.10
CA VAL A 159 -14.22 2.09 -8.07
C VAL A 159 -14.12 0.58 -8.06
N VAL A 160 -12.91 0.06 -8.30
CA VAL A 160 -12.64 -1.37 -8.30
C VAL A 160 -12.04 -1.78 -6.95
N GLN A 161 -12.60 -2.81 -6.34
CA GLN A 161 -12.21 -3.31 -5.02
C GLN A 161 -12.02 -4.83 -5.05
N ASN A 162 -11.39 -5.36 -4.01
CA ASN A 162 -11.16 -6.79 -3.83
C ASN A 162 -10.48 -7.47 -5.04
N VAL A 163 -9.52 -6.76 -5.65
CA VAL A 163 -8.75 -7.28 -6.80
C VAL A 163 -7.72 -8.35 -6.43
N GLY A 164 -7.44 -8.55 -5.14
CA GLY A 164 -6.44 -9.50 -4.66
C GLY A 164 -5.00 -9.17 -5.08
N GLY A 165 -4.03 -9.95 -4.60
CA GLY A 165 -2.61 -9.80 -4.93
C GLY A 165 -1.87 -8.68 -4.18
N TRP A 166 -0.67 -8.32 -4.65
CA TRP A 166 0.01 -7.07 -4.27
C TRP A 166 -0.72 -5.96 -5.03
N ALA A 167 -1.55 -5.17 -4.36
CA ALA A 167 -2.20 -4.01 -4.97
C ALA A 167 -1.23 -2.83 -5.17
N GLY A 168 -0.07 -3.12 -5.75
CA GLY A 168 0.73 -2.20 -6.56
C GLY A 168 1.11 -2.82 -7.92
N SER A 169 0.73 -4.09 -8.17
CA SER A 169 1.02 -4.80 -9.43
C SER A 169 0.14 -4.32 -10.56
N LEU A 170 -1.14 -4.07 -10.27
CA LEU A 170 -2.09 -3.64 -11.29
C LEU A 170 -1.75 -2.23 -11.79
N ALA A 171 -1.43 -1.31 -10.87
CA ALA A 171 -0.94 0.03 -11.21
C ALA A 171 0.44 0.07 -11.91
N SER A 172 1.22 -1.02 -11.88
CA SER A 172 2.56 -1.10 -12.50
C SER A 172 2.62 -1.98 -13.76
N ARG A 173 1.61 -2.81 -14.01
CA ARG A 173 1.51 -3.67 -15.20
C ARG A 173 0.47 -3.21 -16.20
N LEU A 174 -0.43 -2.30 -15.82
CA LEU A 174 -1.25 -1.60 -16.80
C LEU A 174 -0.32 -0.64 -17.57
N PRO A 175 -0.44 -0.54 -18.90
CA PRO A 175 0.14 0.60 -19.64
C PRO A 175 -0.34 1.91 -18.98
N PRO A 176 0.28 3.08 -19.24
CA PRO A 176 -0.13 4.36 -18.67
C PRO A 176 -1.56 4.74 -19.09
N MET A 177 -2.53 4.07 -18.48
CA MET A 177 -3.86 4.53 -18.21
C MET A 177 -3.79 4.93 -16.74
N GLU A 178 -3.53 6.21 -16.55
CA GLU A 178 -3.79 6.89 -15.30
C GLU A 178 -5.19 6.53 -14.78
N CYS A 179 -5.28 6.43 -13.46
CA CYS A 179 -6.49 6.19 -12.69
C CYS A 179 -6.96 4.70 -12.60
N VAL A 180 -6.35 3.91 -11.68
CA VAL A 180 -7.06 2.81 -10.98
C VAL A 180 -7.92 3.41 -9.85
N SER A 181 -8.74 4.38 -10.24
CA SER A 181 -9.89 4.97 -9.54
C SER A 181 -10.49 5.90 -10.58
N THR A 182 -11.34 5.36 -11.45
CA THR A 182 -11.67 6.00 -12.73
C THR A 182 -12.35 7.35 -12.52
N LYS A 183 -11.55 8.43 -12.64
CA LYS A 183 -12.00 9.69 -13.23
C LYS A 183 -11.70 9.64 -14.73
N CYS A 184 -12.52 8.93 -15.53
CA CYS A 184 -12.32 8.83 -16.99
C CYS A 184 -12.89 10.05 -17.71
N SER A 185 -12.33 11.25 -17.48
CA SER A 185 -12.65 12.40 -18.31
C SER A 185 -11.66 12.41 -19.46
N GLY A 186 -12.15 12.14 -20.67
CA GLY A 186 -11.34 12.15 -21.87
C GLY A 186 -10.85 13.56 -22.20
N THR A 187 -9.70 13.94 -21.63
CA THR A 187 -8.66 14.87 -22.13
C THR A 187 -7.70 15.24 -20.99
N GLY A 188 -6.54 14.57 -20.91
CA GLY A 188 -5.35 15.05 -20.17
C GLY A 188 -5.33 14.90 -18.64
N ASP A 189 -4.54 13.92 -18.18
CA ASP A 189 -3.57 13.95 -17.07
C ASP A 189 -3.92 14.62 -15.72
N GLN A 190 -5.19 14.66 -15.32
CA GLN A 190 -5.59 15.19 -14.01
C GLN A 190 -6.67 14.31 -13.34
N CYS A 191 -6.27 13.33 -12.52
CA CYS A 191 -7.17 12.75 -11.51
C CYS A 191 -7.23 13.74 -10.30
N GLY A 192 -8.31 14.52 -10.15
CA GLY A 192 -8.59 15.41 -9.02
C GLY A 192 -10.11 15.61 -8.87
N PRO A 193 -10.64 16.22 -7.78
CA PRO A 193 -12.07 16.51 -7.64
C PRO A 193 -12.64 17.33 -8.80
#